data_AF-A0A0D3DVT4-F1
#
_entry.id   AF-A0A0D3DVT4-F1
#
_cell.length_a   1.000
_cell.length_b   1.000
_cell.length_c   1.000
_cell.angle_alpha   90.00
_cell.angle_beta   90.00
_cell.angle_gamma   90.00
#
_symmetry.space_group_name_H-M   'P 1'
#
loop_
_entity.id
_entity.type
_entity.pdbx_description
1 polymer ?
#
loop_
_entity_poly.entity_id
_entity_poly.type
_entity_poly.pdbx_seq_one_letter_code
_entity_poly.pdbx_strand_id
1 'polypeptide(L)'
;MANIEKLQFPALKITGESYIGWVTNVKPYIVMKKITETVKIGNKSSPEHIAEAIIFLKKHLDENLTHDYARVEDSAELWQTLKERFDNQREVNLPHAL
;
A
#
# COMPACT_ATOMS: atom_id res chain seq x y z
N MET A 1 25.77 -9.10 10.43
CA MET A 1 25.30 -7.78 9.95
C MET A 1 23.99 -8.02 9.24
N ALA A 2 22.88 -7.42 9.69
CA ALA A 2 21.62 -7.54 8.97
C ALA A 2 21.75 -6.74 7.66
N ASN A 3 21.59 -7.39 6.51
CA ASN A 3 21.35 -6.69 5.25
C ASN A 3 19.98 -6.02 5.39
N ILE A 4 19.96 -4.78 5.84
CA ILE A 4 18.75 -3.96 5.78
C ILE A 4 18.53 -3.71 4.30
N GLU A 5 17.67 -4.51 3.67
CA GLU A 5 17.26 -4.26 2.30
C GLU A 5 16.71 -2.84 2.22
N LYS A 6 17.41 -1.99 1.46
CA LYS A 6 17.00 -0.61 1.26
C LYS A 6 15.64 -0.60 0.55
N LEU A 7 14.70 0.18 1.07
CA LEU A 7 13.42 0.42 0.41
C LEU A 7 13.65 1.04 -0.97
N GLN A 8 12.82 0.65 -1.93
CA GLN A 8 12.87 1.19 -3.29
C GLN A 8 12.45 2.66 -3.32
N PHE A 9 11.57 3.07 -2.40
CA PHE A 9 11.08 4.44 -2.22
C PHE A 9 10.58 4.64 -0.77
N PRO A 10 10.32 5.89 -0.34
CA PRO A 10 9.86 6.16 1.01
C PRO A 10 8.57 5.42 1.38
N ALA A 11 8.50 4.92 2.60
CA ALA A 11 7.32 4.24 3.12
C ALA A 11 6.10 5.18 3.28
N LEU A 12 4.91 4.60 3.28
CA LEU A 12 3.68 5.27 3.66
C LEU A 12 3.70 5.57 5.16
N LYS A 13 3.77 6.85 5.53
CA LYS A 13 3.73 7.28 6.92
C LYS A 13 2.31 7.15 7.46
N ILE A 14 2.19 6.82 8.75
CA ILE A 14 0.90 6.73 9.44
C ILE A 14 0.08 8.04 9.39
N THR A 15 0.76 9.19 9.26
CA THR A 15 0.13 10.51 9.13
C THR A 15 -0.53 10.75 7.78
N GLY A 16 -0.26 9.90 6.77
CA GLY A 16 -0.77 10.07 5.41
C GLY A 16 -0.01 11.10 4.57
N GLU A 17 0.97 11.81 5.13
CA GLU A 17 1.75 12.85 4.44
C GLU A 17 2.42 12.32 3.15
N SER A 18 2.93 11.07 3.19
CA SER A 18 3.59 10.46 2.03
C SER A 18 2.65 9.70 1.10
N TYR A 19 1.33 9.74 1.30
CA TYR A 19 0.39 8.89 0.55
C TYR A 19 0.42 9.09 -0.96
N ILE A 20 0.42 10.33 -1.46
CA ILE A 20 0.48 10.61 -2.90
C ILE A 20 1.79 10.10 -3.51
N GLY A 21 2.92 10.35 -2.83
CA GLY A 21 4.21 9.84 -3.26
C GLY A 21 4.27 8.31 -3.26
N TRP A 22 3.71 7.68 -2.22
CA TRP A 22 3.66 6.22 -2.11
C TRP A 22 2.82 5.58 -3.23
N VAL A 23 1.60 6.08 -3.49
CA VAL A 23 0.74 5.58 -4.58
C VAL A 23 1.42 5.72 -5.94
N THR A 24 2.12 6.84 -6.15
CA THR A 24 2.85 7.13 -7.41
C THR A 24 3.99 6.15 -7.65
N ASN A 25 4.62 5.62 -6.59
CA ASN A 25 5.71 4.65 -6.72
C ASN A 25 5.24 3.18 -6.73
N VAL A 26 4.18 2.85 -5.98
CA VAL A 26 3.66 1.48 -5.91
C VAL A 26 3.01 1.03 -7.22
N LYS A 27 2.19 1.90 -7.85
CA LYS A 27 1.46 1.54 -9.07
C LYS A 27 2.38 1.10 -10.22
N PRO A 28 3.45 1.83 -10.57
CA PRO A 28 4.38 1.38 -11.61
C PRO A 28 5.08 0.07 -11.26
N TYR A 29 5.42 -0.15 -9.99
CA TYR A 29 6.04 -1.41 -9.56
C TYR A 29 5.10 -2.61 -9.80
N ILE A 30 3.84 -2.48 -9.39
CA ILE A 30 2.80 -3.51 -9.61
C ILE A 30 2.63 -3.81 -11.10
N VAL A 31 2.63 -2.77 -11.96
CA VAL A 31 2.54 -2.91 -13.42
C VAL A 31 3.79 -3.60 -13.98
N MET A 32 4.99 -3.18 -13.58
CA MET A 32 6.26 -3.78 -14.01
C MET A 32 6.31 -5.27 -13.66
N LYS A 33 5.81 -5.64 -12.47
CA LYS A 33 5.70 -7.02 -11.99
C LYS A 33 4.57 -7.81 -12.62
N LYS A 34 3.70 -7.17 -13.43
CA LYS A 34 2.54 -7.79 -14.09
C LYS A 34 1.55 -8.41 -13.11
N ILE A 35 1.44 -7.84 -11.90
CA ILE A 35 0.55 -8.29 -10.83
C ILE A 35 -0.63 -7.33 -10.60
N THR A 36 -0.99 -6.50 -11.58
CA THR A 36 -2.04 -5.47 -11.45
C THR A 36 -3.42 -6.02 -11.05
N GLU A 37 -3.75 -7.26 -11.41
CA GLU A 37 -5.01 -7.88 -10.99
C GLU A 37 -5.07 -8.14 -9.49
N THR A 38 -3.93 -8.32 -8.81
CA THR A 38 -3.87 -8.65 -7.36
C THR A 38 -4.40 -7.55 -6.44
N VAL A 39 -4.50 -6.31 -6.91
CA VAL A 39 -5.04 -5.18 -6.13
C VAL A 39 -6.50 -4.87 -6.44
N LYS A 40 -7.17 -5.73 -7.23
CA LYS A 40 -8.60 -5.63 -7.52
C LYS A 40 -9.38 -6.61 -6.63
N ILE A 41 -10.47 -6.13 -6.03
CA ILE A 41 -11.35 -6.99 -5.22
C ILE A 41 -11.93 -8.11 -6.08
N GLY A 42 -11.94 -9.34 -5.55
CA GLY A 42 -12.46 -10.52 -6.25
C GLY A 42 -11.57 -11.03 -7.39
N ASN A 43 -10.30 -10.63 -7.41
CA ASN A 43 -9.34 -11.16 -8.37
C ASN A 43 -9.14 -12.68 -8.21
N LYS A 44 -8.68 -13.31 -9.29
CA LYS A 44 -8.36 -14.75 -9.32
C LYS A 44 -6.87 -14.97 -9.57
N SER A 45 -6.05 -14.07 -9.03
CA SER A 45 -4.60 -14.17 -9.18
C SER A 45 -4.09 -15.41 -8.44
N SER A 46 -2.91 -15.90 -8.83
CA SER A 46 -2.32 -17.03 -8.14
C SER A 46 -1.87 -16.64 -6.72
N PRO A 47 -1.79 -17.58 -5.77
CA PRO A 47 -1.31 -17.33 -4.42
C PRO A 47 0.07 -16.65 -4.39
N GLU A 48 0.95 -17.00 -5.34
CA GLU A 48 2.30 -16.42 -5.45
C GLU A 48 2.25 -14.93 -5.80
N HIS A 49 1.39 -14.53 -6.75
CA HIS A 49 1.22 -13.12 -7.10
C HIS A 49 0.58 -12.32 -5.97
N ILE A 50 -0.40 -12.90 -5.26
CA ILE A 50 -1.02 -12.26 -4.08
C ILE A 50 0.04 -12.07 -2.99
N ALA A 51 0.84 -13.11 -2.72
CA ALA A 51 1.94 -13.06 -1.76
C ALA A 51 3.00 -12.00 -2.14
N GLU A 52 3.42 -11.96 -3.40
CA GLU A 52 4.38 -10.95 -3.88
C GLU A 52 3.83 -9.53 -3.70
N ALA A 53 2.57 -9.30 -4.04
CA ALA A 53 1.91 -8.01 -3.89
C ALA A 53 1.84 -7.60 -2.41
N ILE A 54 1.37 -8.47 -1.53
CA ILE A 54 1.15 -8.10 -0.13
C ILE A 54 2.46 -7.91 0.64
N ILE A 55 3.48 -8.73 0.38
CA ILE A 55 4.82 -8.56 0.95
C ILE A 55 5.39 -7.21 0.51
N PHE A 56 5.26 -6.87 -0.78
CA PHE A 56 5.74 -5.59 -1.31
C PHE A 56 5.02 -4.39 -0.68
N LEU A 57 3.69 -4.46 -0.56
CA LEU A 57 2.89 -3.41 0.07
C LEU A 57 3.31 -3.21 1.53
N LYS A 58 3.33 -4.27 2.35
CA LYS A 58 3.70 -4.22 3.77
C LYS A 58 5.14 -3.71 3.97
N LYS A 59 6.09 -4.12 3.12
CA LYS A 59 7.48 -3.63 3.17
C LYS A 59 7.58 -2.11 3.02
N HIS A 60 6.63 -1.48 2.31
CA HIS A 60 6.60 -0.03 2.09
C HIS A 60 5.60 0.69 3.00
N LEU A 61 5.19 0.11 4.11
CA LEU A 61 4.42 0.78 5.15
C LEU A 61 5.32 1.18 6.31
N ASP A 62 4.96 2.27 7.00
CA ASP A 62 5.49 2.55 8.32
C ASP A 62 5.25 1.35 9.26
N GLU A 63 6.11 1.17 10.26
CA GLU A 63 6.03 0.05 11.19
C GLU A 63 4.66 -0.03 11.89
N ASN A 64 4.09 1.12 12.26
CA ASN A 64 2.78 1.17 12.90
C ASN A 64 1.65 0.72 11.95
N LEU A 65 1.73 1.10 10.67
CA LEU A 65 0.78 0.63 9.66
C LEU A 65 0.96 -0.86 9.36
N THR A 66 2.20 -1.34 9.33
CA THR A 66 2.49 -2.78 9.19
C THR A 66 1.88 -3.57 10.33
N HIS A 67 1.95 -3.04 11.55
CA HIS A 67 1.32 -3.63 12.73
C HIS A 67 -0.22 -3.59 12.65
N ASP A 68 -0.80 -2.43 12.32
CA ASP A 68 -2.25 -2.25 12.17
C ASP A 68 -2.86 -3.24 11.16
N TYR A 69 -2.14 -3.49 10.07
CA TYR A 69 -2.59 -4.36 8.97
C TYR A 69 -1.87 -5.71 8.94
N ALA A 70 -1.28 -6.15 10.06
CA ALA A 70 -0.49 -7.38 10.12
C ALA A 70 -1.29 -8.63 9.67
N ARG A 71 -2.57 -8.68 10.04
CA ARG A 71 -3.50 -9.79 9.77
C ARG A 71 -4.14 -9.78 8.38
N VAL A 72 -3.95 -8.72 7.60
CA VAL A 72 -4.48 -8.67 6.22
C VAL A 72 -3.60 -9.58 5.36
N GLU A 73 -4.20 -10.56 4.69
CA GLU A 73 -3.51 -11.53 3.83
C GLU A 73 -3.79 -11.33 2.34
N ASP A 74 -4.84 -10.57 2.02
CA ASP A 74 -5.20 -10.23 0.64
C ASP A 74 -4.67 -8.85 0.23
N SER A 75 -3.99 -8.79 -0.91
CA SER A 75 -3.39 -7.54 -1.40
C SER A 75 -4.41 -6.52 -1.88
N ALA A 76 -5.58 -6.94 -2.37
CA ALA A 76 -6.63 -6.03 -2.80
C ALA A 76 -7.32 -5.40 -1.59
N GLU A 77 -7.60 -6.19 -0.55
CA GLU A 77 -8.10 -5.69 0.73
C GLU A 77 -7.15 -4.62 1.30
N LEU A 78 -5.85 -4.95 1.43
CA LEU A 78 -4.87 -4.00 1.97
C LEU A 78 -4.80 -2.72 1.13
N TRP A 79 -4.73 -2.83 -0.19
CA TRP A 79 -4.68 -1.68 -1.08
C TRP A 79 -5.90 -0.77 -0.92
N GLN A 80 -7.10 -1.35 -0.85
CA GLN A 80 -8.35 -0.61 -0.76
C GLN A 80 -8.53 0.04 0.61
N THR A 81 -8.21 -0.65 1.70
CA THR A 81 -8.29 -0.08 3.06
C THR A 81 -7.33 1.09 3.23
N LEU A 82 -6.10 1.00 2.71
CA LEU A 82 -5.17 2.12 2.71
C LEU A 82 -5.72 3.29 1.89
N LYS A 83 -6.24 2.99 0.70
CA LYS A 83 -6.83 4.02 -0.17
C LYS A 83 -7.98 4.76 0.52
N GLU A 84 -8.95 4.04 1.07
CA GLU A 84 -10.09 4.61 1.78
C GLU A 84 -9.66 5.46 2.97
N ARG A 85 -8.74 4.94 3.81
CA ARG A 85 -8.22 5.68 4.97
C ARG A 85 -7.63 7.03 4.57
N PHE A 86 -6.74 7.03 3.59
CA PHE A 86 -5.95 8.22 3.26
C PHE A 86 -6.65 9.17 2.28
N ASP A 87 -7.55 8.68 1.43
CA ASP A 87 -8.43 9.57 0.64
C ASP A 87 -9.41 10.30 1.56
N ASN A 88 -10.03 9.62 2.55
CA ASN A 88 -10.91 10.26 3.53
C ASN A 88 -10.18 11.29 4.39
N GLN A 89 -8.95 10.99 4.85
CA GLN A 89 -8.14 11.97 5.58
C GLN A 89 -7.85 13.23 4.76
N ARG A 90 -7.65 13.08 3.45
CA ARG A 90 -7.44 14.23 2.56
C ARG A 90 -8.70 15.08 2.42
N GLU A 91 -9.87 14.45 2.31
CA GLU A 91 -11.15 15.17 2.26
C GLU A 91 -11.41 15.96 3.55
N VAL A 92 -11.15 15.35 4.72
CA VAL A 92 -11.32 16.02 6.02
C VAL A 92 -10.34 17.19 6.20
N ASN A 93 -9.11 17.06 5.69
CA ASN A 93 -8.08 18.08 5.82
C ASN A 93 -8.19 19.22 4.79
N LEU A 94 -9.06 19.11 3.80
CA LEU A 94 -9.38 20.24 2.94
C LEU A 94 -10.19 21.27 3.75
N PRO A 95 -9.78 22.55 3.79
CA PRO A 95 -10.63 23.57 4.38
C PRO A 95 -11.96 23.54 3.64
N HIS A 96 -13.06 23.33 4.38
CA HIS A 96 -14.39 23.51 3.84
C HIS A 96 -14.46 24.97 3.36
N ALA A 97 -14.32 25.19 2.07
CA ALA A 97 -14.58 26.48 1.46
C ALA A 97 -16.10 26.69 1.54
N LEU A 98 -16.54 27.40 2.58
CA LEU A 98 -17.85 28.05 2.65
C LEU A 98 -17.67 29.53 2.33
#